data_AF-A0A1F6LQI4-F1
#
_entry.id   AF-A0A1F6LQI4-F1
#
_cell.length_a   1.000
_cell.length_b   1.000
_cell.length_c   1.000
_cell.angle_alpha   90.00
_cell.angle_beta   90.00
_cell.angle_gamma   90.00
#
_symmetry.space_group_name_H-M   'P 1'
#
loop_
_entity.id
_entity.type
_entity.pdbx_description
1 polymer ?
#
loop_
_entity_poly.entity_id
_entity_poly.type
_entity_poly.pdbx_seq_one_letter_code
_entity_poly.pdbx_strand_id
1 'polypeptide(L)' 'MKQNLTLRLDDDLMYRAKIMAAKQRKSLSELVRDYLRRLVTQSPDTKEEALRLLRQDFAKGLYRVDRRVSRDELHER' A
#
# COMPACT_ATOMS: atom_id res chain seq x y z
N MET A 1 -15.00 -6.06 8.89
CA MET A 1 -15.98 -6.95 8.24
C MET A 1 -15.31 -7.64 7.05
N LYS A 2 -15.75 -8.85 6.67
CA LYS A 2 -15.30 -9.53 5.43
C LYS A 2 -16.38 -9.34 4.35
N GLN A 3 -15.95 -9.09 3.11
CA GLN A 3 -16.83 -8.96 1.94
C GLN A 3 -16.50 -10.05 0.92
N ASN A 4 -17.51 -10.52 0.18
CA ASN A 4 -17.34 -11.48 -0.90
C ASN A 4 -17.19 -10.75 -2.23
N LEU A 5 -16.30 -11.25 -3.09
CA LEU A 5 -16.05 -10.73 -4.44
C LEU A 5 -16.19 -11.87 -5.44
N THR A 6 -17.05 -11.68 -6.44
CA THR A 6 -17.22 -12.61 -7.57
C THR A 6 -16.58 -11.99 -8.81
N LEU A 7 -15.67 -12.74 -9.46
CA LEU A 7 -14.97 -12.31 -10.66
C LEU A 7 -15.25 -13.29 -11.79
N ARG A 8 -15.44 -12.78 -13.01
CA ARG A 8 -15.42 -13.59 -14.23
C ARG A 8 -14.01 -13.54 -14.80
N LEU A 9 -13.43 -14.72 -15.05
CA LEU A 9 -12.09 -14.89 -15.61
C LEU A 9 -12.19 -15.91 -16.73
N ASP A 10 -11.37 -15.73 -17.77
CA ASP A 10 -11.25 -16.73 -18.83
C ASP A 10 -10.64 -18.03 -18.29
N ASP A 11 -10.99 -19.15 -18.91
CA ASP A 11 -10.61 -20.48 -18.42
C ASP A 11 -9.09 -20.69 -18.33
N ASP A 12 -8.32 -20.16 -19.30
CA ASP A 12 -6.85 -20.23 -19.27
C ASP A 12 -6.27 -19.49 -18.06
N LEU A 13 -6.79 -18.28 -17.78
CA LEU A 13 -6.34 -17.48 -16.65
C LEU A 13 -6.66 -18.19 -15.33
N MET A 14 -7.85 -18.76 -15.21
CA MET A 14 -8.26 -19.54 -14.03
C MET A 14 -7.34 -20.74 -13.82
N TYR A 15 -7.02 -21.48 -14.88
CA TYR A 15 -6.13 -22.65 -14.82
C TYR A 15 -4.72 -22.27 -14.35
N ARG A 16 -4.11 -21.27 -15.00
CA ARG A 16 -2.77 -20.79 -14.66
C ARG A 16 -2.69 -20.21 -13.25
N ALA A 17 -3.74 -19.49 -12.81
CA ALA A 17 -3.81 -18.95 -11.46
C ALA A 17 -3.85 -20.05 -10.39
N LYS A 18 -4.61 -21.14 -10.63
CA LYS A 18 -4.63 -22.30 -9.73
C LYS A 18 -3.26 -22.99 -9.63
N ILE A 19 -2.56 -23.16 -10.75
CA ILE A 19 -1.19 -23.70 -10.74
C ILE A 19 -0.27 -22.81 -9.90
N MET A 20 -0.34 -21.50 -10.09
CA MET A 20 0.48 -20.54 -9.34
C MET A 20 0.19 -20.57 -7.84
N ALA A 21 -1.07 -20.70 -7.45
CA ALA A 21 -1.48 -20.84 -6.05
C ALA A 21 -0.93 -22.14 -5.44
N ALA A 22 -1.06 -23.26 -6.16
CA ALA A 22 -0.56 -24.56 -5.73
C ALA A 22 0.98 -24.56 -5.54
N LYS A 23 1.72 -23.97 -6.48
CA LYS A 23 3.19 -23.80 -6.37
C LYS A 23 3.60 -23.05 -5.11
N GLN A 24 2.76 -22.13 -4.63
CA GLN A 24 2.99 -21.34 -3.42
C GLN A 24 2.36 -21.95 -2.16
N ARG A 25 1.77 -23.16 -2.25
CA ARG A 25 1.00 -23.81 -1.17
C ARG A 25 -0.14 -22.93 -0.63
N LYS A 26 -0.78 -22.15 -1.51
CA LYS A 26 -1.89 -21.26 -1.17
C LYS A 26 -3.17 -21.68 -1.89
N SER A 27 -4.32 -21.30 -1.30
CA SER A 27 -5.57 -21.30 -2.05
C SER A 27 -5.60 -20.15 -3.07
N LEU A 28 -6.41 -20.26 -4.12
CA LEU A 28 -6.58 -19.17 -5.08
C LEU A 28 -7.09 -17.89 -4.40
N SER A 29 -8.06 -18.02 -3.50
CA SER A 29 -8.60 -16.89 -2.73
C SER A 29 -7.56 -16.23 -1.84
N GLU A 30 -6.64 -17.00 -1.26
CA GLU A 30 -5.52 -16.47 -0.47
C GLU A 30 -4.51 -15.74 -1.35
N LEU A 31 -4.15 -16.32 -2.51
CA LEU A 31 -3.26 -15.68 -3.48
C LEU A 31 -3.80 -14.33 -3.93
N VAL A 32 -5.10 -14.27 -4.28
CA VAL A 32 -5.77 -13.03 -4.69
C VAL A 32 -5.80 -12.02 -3.55
N ARG A 33 -6.13 -12.46 -2.32
CA ARG A 33 -6.16 -11.58 -1.14
C ARG A 33 -4.78 -10.96 -0.88
N ASP A 34 -3.72 -11.75 -0.98
CA ASP A 34 -2.36 -11.27 -0.76
C ASP A 34 -1.88 -10.34 -1.87
N TYR A 35 -2.28 -10.60 -3.11
CA TYR A 35 -2.04 -9.67 -4.22
C TYR A 35 -2.73 -8.33 -3.98
N LEU A 36 -4.03 -8.33 -3.67
CA LEU A 36 -4.79 -7.11 -3.38
C LEU A 36 -4.20 -6.36 -2.18
N ARG A 37 -3.82 -7.05 -1.11
CA ARG A 37 -3.15 -6.44 0.04
C ARG A 37 -1.85 -5.76 -0.38
N ARG A 38 -0.98 -6.45 -1.12
CA ARG A 38 0.26 -5.86 -1.62
C ARG A 38 -0.02 -4.66 -2.51
N LEU A 39 -1.00 -4.76 -3.42
CA LEU A 39 -1.36 -3.69 -4.33
C LEU A 39 -1.76 -2.41 -3.57
N VAL A 40 -2.59 -2.51 -2.53
CA VAL A 40 -3.01 -1.34 -1.73
C VAL A 40 -1.96 -0.86 -0.74
N THR A 41 -1.07 -1.74 -0.26
CA THR A 41 0.01 -1.33 0.65
C THR A 41 1.19 -0.70 -0.11
N GLN A 42 1.46 -1.17 -1.33
CA GLN A 42 2.51 -0.65 -2.20
C GLN A 42 2.06 0.53 -3.06
N SER A 43 0.76 0.72 -3.21
CA SER A 43 0.16 1.95 -3.71
C SER A 43 -0.31 2.75 -2.49
N PRO A 44 0.58 3.47 -1.78
CA PRO A 44 0.06 4.48 -0.88
C PRO A 44 -0.78 5.38 -1.77
N ASP A 45 -2.07 5.54 -1.43
CA ASP A 45 -2.70 6.83 -1.69
C ASP A 45 -1.78 7.82 -1.00
N THR A 46 -0.80 8.35 -1.74
CA THR A 46 0.34 9.11 -1.22
C THR A 46 -0.15 10.23 -0.33
N LYS A 47 -1.33 10.75 -0.66
CA LYS A 47 -2.08 11.73 0.10
C LYS A 47 -2.58 11.23 1.46
N GLU A 48 -3.22 10.06 1.56
CA GLU A 48 -3.77 9.57 2.83
C GLU A 48 -2.67 9.16 3.79
N GLU A 49 -1.62 8.52 3.28
CA GLU A 49 -0.47 8.16 4.10
C GLU A 49 0.33 9.39 4.51
N ALA A 50 0.53 10.37 3.63
CA ALA A 50 1.14 11.66 3.99
C ALA A 50 0.28 12.42 5.02
N LEU A 51 -1.05 12.41 4.88
CA LEU A 51 -1.97 13.00 5.86
C LEU A 51 -1.89 12.28 7.21
N ARG A 52 -1.75 10.95 7.21
CA ARG A 52 -1.61 10.15 8.43
C ARG A 52 -0.31 10.50 9.14
N LEU A 53 0.81 10.57 8.41
CA LEU A 53 2.12 10.96 8.95
C LEU A 53 2.10 12.39 9.47
N LEU A 54 1.55 13.34 8.69
CA LEU A 54 1.39 14.73 9.09
C LEU A 54 0.56 14.85 10.38
N ARG A 55 -0.55 14.12 10.50
CA ARG A 55 -1.37 14.11 11.73
C ARG A 55 -0.63 13.52 12.91
N GLN A 56 0.11 12.42 12.73
CA GLN A 56 0.92 11.83 13.80
C GLN A 56 2.01 12.77 14.28
N ASP A 57 2.60 13.51 13.36
CA ASP A 57 3.62 14.50 13.67
C ASP A 57 2.99 15.69 14.42
N PHE A 58 1.96 16.33 13.86
CA PHE A 58 1.29 17.45 14.52
C PHE A 58 0.65 17.08 15.88
N ALA A 59 0.25 15.82 16.09
CA ALA A 59 -0.26 15.34 17.37
C ALA A 59 0.81 15.28 18.48
N LYS A 60 2.11 15.24 18.14
CA LYS A 60 3.21 15.29 19.12
C LYS A 60 3.39 16.69 19.73
N GLY A 61 2.70 17.71 19.23
CA GLY A 61 2.70 19.09 19.75
C GLY A 61 3.58 20.06 18.98
N LEU A 62 3.75 21.27 19.52
CA LEU A 62 4.46 22.38 18.87
C LEU A 62 5.95 22.03 18.66
N TYR A 63 6.31 21.79 17.41
CA TYR A 63 7.68 21.67 16.96
C TYR A 63 8.44 22.96 17.23
N ARG A 64 9.53 22.86 18.01
CA ARG A 64 10.52 23.92 18.06
C ARG A 64 11.34 23.82 16.78
N VAL A 65 11.07 24.73 15.84
CA VAL A 65 11.94 24.93 14.66
C VAL A 65 13.20 25.61 15.17
N ASP A 66 14.15 24.79 15.61
CA ASP A 66 15.48 25.15 16.07
C ASP A 66 16.37 25.65 14.92
N ARG A 67 16.06 25.27 13.68
CA ARG A 67 16.76 25.73 12.49
C ARG A 67 15.82 26.34 11.44
N ARG A 68 16.00 27.63 11.13
CA ARG A 68 15.45 28.23 9.92
C ARG A 68 16.39 27.92 8.76
N VAL A 69 15.95 27.06 7.85
CA VAL A 69 16.68 26.77 6.60
C VAL A 69 16.41 27.92 5.63
N SER A 70 17.47 28.53 5.09
CA SER A 70 17.32 29.54 4.03
C SER A 70 16.96 28.84 2.70
N ARG A 71 16.35 29.57 1.75
CA ARG A 71 16.02 29.01 0.43
C ARG A 71 17.25 28.46 -0.28
N ASP A 72 18.39 29.16 -0.13
CA ASP A 72 19.63 28.81 -0.80
C ASP A 72 20.22 27.50 -0.23
N GLU A 73 20.13 27.27 1.08
CA GLU A 73 20.54 25.99 1.72
C GLU A 73 19.70 24.78 1.27
N LEU A 74 18.47 24.98 0.80
CA LEU A 74 17.56 23.90 0.39
C LEU A 74 17.87 23.39 -1.02
N HIS A 75 18.41 24.24 -1.89
CA HIS A 75 18.65 23.94 -3.30
C HIS A 75 20.03 23.34 -3.59
N GLU A 76 20.90 23.23 -2.59
CA GLU A 76 22.25 22.64 -2.70
C GLU A 76 22.28 21.10 -2.52
N ARG A 77 21.13 20.41 -2.51
CA ARG A 77 21.03 18.95 -2.35
C ARG A 77 20.58 18.23 -3.61
#